data_AF-A0A6A5XE75-F1
#
_entry.id   AF-A0A6A5XE75-F1
#
_cell.length_a   1.000
_cell.length_b   1.000
_cell.length_c   1.000
_cell.angle_alpha   90.00
_cell.angle_beta   90.00
_cell.angle_gamma   90.00
#
_symmetry.space_group_name_H-M   'P 1'
#
loop_
_entity.id
_entity.type
_entity.pdbx_description
1 polymer ?
#
loop_
_entity_poly.entity_id
_entity_poly.type
_entity_poly.pdbx_seq_one_letter_code
_entity_poly.pdbx_strand_id
1 'polypeptide(L)'
;MASTQPILHLPRELLCNITEYLEFYDRERFASTCRHIWNTIAPVTEDELLRAEAEEFSTSKNLFACTGCSRLRTMLQFTDAMRKGKQARHGIEARTRRCLECGVEAGLYKINDEVMIMGRTHRVCSSCKMFAGFVNNNGMCITCKDDTTKSQTYRRGSGSGRMVHDVEFDCSCSNGTCSRYDNLEGCHG
;
A
#
# COMPACT_ATOMS: atom_id res chain seq x y z
N MET A 1 22.22 -21.36 19.10
CA MET A 1 22.30 -22.33 17.97
C MET A 1 22.06 -21.55 16.70
N ALA A 2 23.01 -21.50 15.77
CA ALA A 2 22.84 -20.77 14.51
C ALA A 2 21.86 -21.56 13.62
N SER A 3 20.70 -20.96 13.34
CA SER A 3 19.77 -21.49 12.33
C SER A 3 20.44 -21.37 10.98
N THR A 4 20.84 -22.49 10.38
CA THR A 4 21.25 -22.53 8.98
C THR A 4 19.99 -22.29 8.14
N GLN A 5 20.05 -21.32 7.22
CA GLN A 5 18.96 -21.08 6.27
C GLN A 5 19.32 -21.76 4.94
N PRO A 6 19.08 -23.07 4.78
CA PRO A 6 19.55 -23.83 3.61
C PRO A 6 19.03 -23.25 2.30
N ILE A 7 17.84 -22.64 2.31
CA ILE A 7 17.21 -22.06 1.13
C ILE A 7 17.95 -20.84 0.58
N LEU A 8 18.66 -20.08 1.42
CA LEU A 8 19.44 -18.91 0.98
C LEU A 8 20.85 -19.28 0.46
N HIS A 9 21.27 -20.53 0.67
CA HIS A 9 22.55 -21.04 0.17
C HIS A 9 22.41 -21.82 -1.14
N LEU A 10 21.18 -21.94 -1.67
CA LEU A 10 20.96 -22.57 -2.96
C LEU A 10 21.56 -21.71 -4.10
N PRO A 11 22.18 -22.34 -5.10
CA PRO A 11 22.45 -21.70 -6.38
C PRO A 11 21.19 -21.05 -6.95
N ARG A 12 21.38 -19.92 -7.64
CA ARG A 12 20.31 -19.09 -8.18
C ARG A 12 19.34 -19.90 -9.05
N GLU A 13 19.89 -20.81 -9.85
CA GLU A 13 19.16 -21.67 -10.78
C GLU A 13 18.18 -22.59 -10.04
N LEU A 14 18.61 -23.17 -8.92
CA LEU A 14 17.75 -24.03 -8.10
C LEU A 14 16.67 -23.22 -7.40
N LEU A 15 17.01 -22.03 -6.91
CA LEU A 15 16.03 -21.14 -6.29
C LEU A 15 14.97 -20.68 -7.30
N CYS A 16 15.37 -20.32 -8.52
CA CYS A 16 14.45 -20.00 -9.62
C CYS A 16 13.54 -21.20 -9.95
N ASN A 17 14.11 -22.39 -10.13
CA ASN A 17 13.34 -23.60 -10.43
C ASN A 17 12.30 -23.90 -9.35
N ILE A 18 12.64 -23.76 -8.06
CA ILE A 18 11.67 -23.96 -6.96
C ILE A 18 10.52 -22.94 -7.08
N THR A 19 10.83 -21.70 -7.41
CA THR A 19 9.83 -20.62 -7.47
C THR A 19 8.87 -20.73 -8.65
N GLU A 20 9.24 -21.48 -9.69
CA GLU A 20 8.34 -21.78 -10.82
C GLU A 20 7.19 -22.72 -10.44
N TYR A 21 7.34 -23.51 -9.37
CA TYR A 21 6.28 -24.38 -8.85
C TYR A 21 5.39 -23.70 -7.81
N LEU A 22 5.68 -22.47 -7.41
CA LEU A 22 4.87 -21.73 -6.46
C LEU A 22 3.71 -21.03 -7.18
N GLU A 23 2.52 -21.09 -6.59
CA GLU A 23 1.40 -20.26 -7.02
C GLU A 23 1.74 -18.78 -6.85
N PHE A 24 1.00 -17.90 -7.54
CA PHE A 24 1.26 -16.47 -7.55
C PHE A 24 1.44 -15.88 -6.15
N TYR A 25 0.55 -16.23 -5.23
CA TYR A 25 0.54 -15.73 -3.86
C TYR A 25 1.71 -16.23 -3.03
N ASP A 26 2.05 -17.50 -3.17
CA ASP A 26 3.17 -18.10 -2.46
C ASP A 26 4.49 -17.53 -2.97
N ARG A 27 4.59 -17.27 -4.28
CA ARG A 27 5.76 -16.61 -4.89
C ARG A 27 5.94 -15.19 -4.36
N GLU A 28 4.89 -14.37 -4.34
CA GLU A 28 4.92 -13.02 -3.76
C GLU A 28 5.29 -13.04 -2.27
N ARG A 29 4.65 -13.93 -1.50
CA ARG A 29 4.93 -14.07 -0.06
C ARG A 29 6.36 -14.52 0.18
N PHE A 30 6.85 -15.49 -0.59
CA PHE A 30 8.20 -15.99 -0.52
C PHE A 30 9.22 -14.89 -0.87
N ALA A 31 8.98 -14.14 -1.94
CA ALA A 31 9.79 -12.98 -2.32
C ALA A 31 9.85 -11.91 -1.21
N SER A 32 8.73 -11.70 -0.49
CA SER A 32 8.67 -10.73 0.61
C SER A 32 9.48 -11.12 1.86
N THR A 33 9.89 -12.39 2.00
CA THR A 33 10.61 -12.86 3.20
C THR A 33 12.06 -12.39 3.26
N CYS A 34 12.72 -12.21 2.12
CA CYS A 34 14.14 -11.89 2.07
C CYS A 34 14.49 -11.09 0.80
N ARG A 35 15.34 -10.07 0.95
CA ARG A 35 15.81 -9.25 -0.17
C ARG A 35 16.60 -10.05 -1.21
N HIS A 36 17.32 -11.09 -0.80
CA HIS A 36 18.05 -11.97 -1.72
C HIS A 36 17.09 -12.74 -2.64
N ILE A 37 16.02 -13.30 -2.05
CA ILE A 37 14.98 -14.02 -2.79
C ILE A 37 14.24 -13.05 -3.71
N TRP A 38 13.84 -11.87 -3.21
CA TRP A 38 13.20 -10.81 -4.00
C TRP A 38 14.00 -10.46 -5.26
N ASN A 39 15.31 -10.29 -5.14
CA ASN A 39 16.18 -9.95 -6.27
C ASN A 39 16.44 -11.13 -7.22
N THR A 40 16.19 -12.36 -6.77
CA THR A 40 16.47 -13.57 -7.54
C THR A 40 15.29 -13.98 -8.40
N ILE A 41 14.08 -13.90 -7.84
CA ILE A 41 12.82 -14.27 -8.50
C ILE A 41 12.54 -13.29 -9.65
N ALA A 42 12.05 -13.84 -10.77
CA ALA A 42 11.65 -13.03 -11.90
C ALA A 42 10.54 -12.04 -11.49
N PRO A 43 10.62 -10.76 -11.92
CA PRO A 43 9.54 -9.81 -11.67
C PRO A 43 8.21 -10.34 -12.21
N VAL A 44 7.15 -10.15 -11.42
CA VAL A 44 5.78 -10.48 -11.83
C VAL A 44 5.42 -9.71 -13.10
N THR A 45 4.98 -10.43 -14.13
CA THR A 45 4.49 -9.81 -15.37
C THR A 45 3.06 -9.28 -15.19
N GLU A 46 2.68 -8.26 -15.97
CA GLU A 46 1.31 -7.72 -15.93
C GLU A 46 0.25 -8.78 -16.27
N ASP A 47 0.57 -9.69 -17.19
CA ASP A 47 -0.31 -10.80 -17.60
C ASP A 47 -0.54 -11.80 -16.48
N GLU A 48 0.53 -12.18 -15.77
CA GLU A 48 0.41 -13.03 -14.58
C GLU A 48 -0.43 -12.35 -13.51
N LEU A 49 -0.25 -11.04 -13.29
CA LEU A 49 -1.00 -10.30 -12.29
C LEU A 49 -2.51 -10.24 -12.60
N LEU A 50 -2.87 -10.01 -13.85
CA LEU A 50 -4.27 -10.01 -14.29
C LEU A 50 -4.88 -11.41 -14.29
N ARG A 51 -4.08 -12.45 -14.60
CA ARG A 51 -4.51 -13.84 -14.47
C ARG A 51 -4.77 -14.18 -13.00
N ALA A 52 -3.86 -13.80 -12.10
CA ALA A 52 -4.02 -13.99 -10.67
C ALA A 52 -5.25 -13.24 -10.14
N GLU A 53 -5.53 -12.01 -10.60
CA GLU A 53 -6.76 -11.27 -10.25
C GLU A 53 -8.05 -12.06 -10.58
N ALA A 54 -8.04 -12.86 -11.65
CA ALA A 54 -9.19 -13.66 -12.08
C ALA A 54 -9.39 -14.95 -11.26
N GLU A 55 -8.43 -15.35 -10.43
CA GLU A 55 -8.55 -16.55 -9.60
C GLU A 55 -9.63 -16.41 -8.52
N GLU A 56 -10.15 -17.54 -8.05
CA GLU A 56 -11.22 -17.60 -7.04
C GLU A 56 -10.77 -16.97 -5.72
N PHE A 57 -9.52 -17.19 -5.31
CA PHE A 57 -8.95 -16.57 -4.12
C PHE A 57 -8.95 -15.03 -4.21
N SER A 58 -8.56 -14.48 -5.36
CA SER A 58 -8.56 -13.03 -5.60
C SER A 58 -9.98 -12.48 -5.65
N THR A 59 -10.89 -13.25 -6.23
CA THR A 59 -12.30 -12.89 -6.36
C THR A 59 -13.00 -12.84 -5.01
N SER A 60 -12.86 -13.89 -4.20
CA SER A 60 -13.44 -13.97 -2.86
C SER A 60 -12.94 -12.89 -1.92
N LYS A 61 -11.66 -12.48 -2.04
CA LYS A 61 -11.06 -11.42 -1.24
C LYS A 61 -11.18 -10.02 -1.83
N ASN A 62 -11.86 -9.86 -2.97
CA ASN A 62 -11.98 -8.59 -3.70
C ASN A 62 -10.63 -7.92 -3.95
N LEU A 63 -9.66 -8.71 -4.42
CA LEU A 63 -8.34 -8.25 -4.82
C LEU A 63 -8.34 -7.86 -6.30
N PHE A 64 -7.56 -6.83 -6.63
CA PHE A 64 -7.44 -6.24 -7.96
C PHE A 64 -5.96 -6.01 -8.29
N ALA A 65 -5.57 -6.23 -9.54
CA ALA A 65 -4.23 -5.94 -10.02
C ALA A 65 -3.96 -4.44 -10.06
N CYS A 66 -2.77 -4.05 -9.56
CA CYS A 66 -2.17 -2.74 -9.78
C CYS A 66 -0.90 -2.91 -10.61
N THR A 67 -0.89 -2.35 -11.82
CA THR A 67 0.30 -2.40 -12.70
C THR A 67 1.40 -1.43 -12.28
N GLY A 68 1.10 -0.46 -11.41
CA GLY A 68 2.11 0.45 -10.88
C GLY A 68 3.08 -0.18 -9.88
N CYS A 69 2.59 -1.04 -8.99
CA CYS A 69 3.42 -1.74 -7.99
C CYS A 69 3.49 -3.26 -8.20
N SER A 70 3.00 -3.76 -9.33
CA SER A 70 2.94 -5.18 -9.70
C SER A 70 2.37 -6.10 -8.60
N ARG A 71 1.35 -5.62 -7.88
CA ARG A 71 0.77 -6.30 -6.71
C ARG A 71 -0.74 -6.38 -6.80
N LEU A 72 -1.31 -7.41 -6.20
CA LEU A 72 -2.74 -7.50 -5.93
C LEU A 72 -3.07 -6.68 -4.69
N ARG A 73 -4.02 -5.75 -4.82
CA ARG A 73 -4.43 -4.84 -3.75
C ARG A 73 -5.92 -5.00 -3.49
N THR A 74 -6.36 -4.66 -2.28
CA THR A 74 -7.79 -4.70 -1.94
C THR A 74 -8.55 -3.67 -2.76
N MET A 75 -9.83 -3.96 -3.03
CA MET A 75 -10.73 -3.05 -3.75
C MET A 75 -10.80 -1.63 -3.18
N LEU A 76 -10.56 -1.46 -1.87
CA LEU A 76 -10.55 -0.16 -1.19
C LEU A 76 -9.37 0.73 -1.63
N GLN A 77 -8.34 0.14 -2.23
CA GLN A 77 -7.19 0.85 -2.75
C GLN A 77 -7.36 1.29 -4.21
N PHE A 78 -8.58 1.27 -4.74
CA PHE A 78 -8.90 1.70 -6.09
C PHE A 78 -10.12 2.63 -6.09
N THR A 79 -10.20 3.48 -7.11
CA THR A 79 -11.38 4.34 -7.30
C THR A 79 -12.57 3.53 -7.82
N ASP A 80 -13.78 4.03 -7.64
CA ASP A 80 -14.99 3.39 -8.14
C ASP A 80 -15.00 3.27 -9.67
N ALA A 81 -14.36 4.22 -10.36
CA ALA A 81 -14.16 4.17 -11.81
C ALA A 81 -13.23 3.01 -12.24
N MET A 82 -12.33 2.57 -11.37
CA MET A 82 -11.48 1.40 -11.63
C MET A 82 -12.16 0.07 -11.28
N ARG A 83 -13.21 0.12 -10.46
CA ARG A 83 -14.01 -1.05 -10.05
C ARG A 83 -15.16 -1.33 -11.02
N LYS A 84 -15.54 -0.35 -11.82
CA LYS A 84 -16.66 -0.40 -12.78
C LYS A 84 -16.18 0.02 -14.17
N GLY A 85 -16.89 -0.35 -15.23
CA GLY A 85 -16.56 0.10 -16.58
C GLY A 85 -15.29 -0.54 -17.18
N LYS A 86 -14.55 0.22 -18.00
CA LYS A 86 -13.46 -0.31 -18.84
C LYS A 86 -12.25 -0.81 -18.05
N GLN A 87 -12.02 -0.27 -16.86
CA GLN A 87 -10.91 -0.63 -15.98
C GLN A 87 -11.30 -1.71 -14.95
N ALA A 88 -12.58 -2.13 -14.92
CA ALA A 88 -13.04 -3.20 -14.04
C ALA A 88 -12.31 -4.53 -14.28
N ARG A 89 -12.59 -5.53 -13.45
CA ARG A 89 -12.07 -6.88 -13.67
C ARG A 89 -12.51 -7.38 -15.06
N HIS A 90 -11.57 -7.93 -15.82
CA HIS A 90 -11.73 -8.31 -17.24
C HIS A 90 -12.04 -7.15 -18.21
N GLY A 91 -11.98 -5.91 -17.75
CA GLY A 91 -12.14 -4.74 -18.60
C GLY A 91 -10.97 -4.58 -19.57
N ILE A 92 -11.24 -4.01 -20.75
CA ILE A 92 -10.24 -3.78 -21.81
C ILE A 92 -9.07 -2.89 -21.35
N GLU A 93 -9.29 -2.04 -20.35
CA GLU A 93 -8.30 -1.13 -19.79
C GLU A 93 -7.81 -1.58 -18.41
N ALA A 94 -8.06 -2.83 -17.98
CA ALA A 94 -7.61 -3.35 -16.69
C ALA A 94 -6.08 -3.24 -16.49
N ARG A 95 -5.29 -3.32 -17.57
CA ARG A 95 -3.83 -3.13 -17.58
C ARG A 95 -3.39 -1.72 -17.17
N THR A 96 -4.25 -0.72 -17.35
CA THR A 96 -3.94 0.67 -16.98
C THR A 96 -4.24 0.96 -15.51
N ARG A 97 -4.81 0.00 -14.77
CA ARG A 97 -5.27 0.20 -13.41
C ARG A 97 -4.11 0.39 -12.44
N ARG A 98 -4.16 1.48 -11.69
CA ARG A 98 -3.22 1.78 -10.61
C ARG A 98 -3.96 1.94 -9.29
N CYS A 99 -3.41 1.39 -8.21
CA CYS A 99 -3.92 1.67 -6.88
C CYS A 99 -3.77 3.17 -6.58
N LEU A 100 -4.50 3.65 -5.59
CA LEU A 100 -4.53 5.06 -5.19
C LEU A 100 -3.12 5.62 -4.94
N GLU A 101 -2.26 4.86 -4.25
CA GLU A 101 -0.86 5.23 -3.97
C GLU A 101 -0.04 5.41 -5.25
N CYS A 102 0.01 4.38 -6.11
CA CYS A 102 0.73 4.45 -7.39
C CYS A 102 0.15 5.51 -8.33
N GLY A 103 -1.15 5.78 -8.25
CA GLY A 103 -1.78 6.84 -9.04
C GLY A 103 -1.34 8.24 -8.61
N VAL A 104 -1.21 8.48 -7.30
CA VAL A 104 -0.67 9.74 -6.77
C VAL A 104 0.80 9.90 -7.17
N GLU A 105 1.61 8.85 -6.98
CA GLU A 105 3.04 8.88 -7.31
C GLU A 105 3.27 9.13 -8.81
N ALA A 106 2.43 8.54 -9.66
CA ALA A 106 2.46 8.75 -11.10
C ALA A 106 1.84 10.09 -11.55
N GLY A 107 1.33 10.91 -10.64
CA GLY A 107 0.70 12.19 -10.96
C GLY A 107 -0.65 12.08 -11.68
N LEU A 108 -1.32 10.93 -11.62
CA LEU A 108 -2.69 10.76 -12.14
C LEU A 108 -3.71 11.57 -11.35
N TYR A 109 -3.42 11.79 -10.07
CA TYR A 109 -4.25 12.59 -9.17
C TYR A 109 -3.44 13.77 -8.65
N LYS A 110 -3.91 14.97 -8.92
CA LYS A 110 -3.34 16.22 -8.40
C LYS A 110 -3.83 16.46 -6.99
N ILE A 111 -3.13 17.36 -6.29
CA ILE A 111 -3.56 17.83 -4.97
C ILE A 111 -4.98 18.41 -5.09
N ASN A 112 -5.85 18.06 -4.15
CA ASN A 112 -7.28 18.41 -4.14
C ASN A 112 -8.15 17.77 -5.22
N ASP A 113 -7.61 16.87 -6.07
CA ASP A 113 -8.47 16.11 -6.98
C ASP A 113 -9.47 15.28 -6.19
N GLU A 114 -10.72 15.32 -6.64
CA GLU A 114 -11.82 14.54 -6.09
C GLU A 114 -11.93 13.20 -6.80
N VAL A 115 -11.96 12.13 -6.02
CA VAL A 115 -12.21 10.78 -6.52
C VAL A 115 -13.30 10.12 -5.70
N MET A 116 -14.08 9.26 -6.35
CA MET A 116 -15.07 8.42 -5.67
C MET A 116 -14.41 7.11 -5.24
N ILE A 117 -14.46 6.80 -3.95
CA ILE A 117 -14.02 5.53 -3.37
C ILE A 117 -15.16 5.03 -2.50
N MET A 118 -15.68 3.84 -2.80
CA MET A 118 -16.79 3.23 -2.05
C MET A 118 -18.03 4.12 -1.96
N GLY A 119 -18.35 4.84 -3.04
CA GLY A 119 -19.51 5.73 -3.11
C GLY A 119 -19.35 7.02 -2.29
N ARG A 120 -18.15 7.30 -1.76
CA ARG A 120 -17.84 8.53 -1.02
C ARG A 120 -16.81 9.34 -1.79
N THR A 121 -16.89 10.66 -1.68
CA THR A 121 -15.90 11.58 -2.28
C THR A 121 -14.70 11.70 -1.36
N HIS A 122 -13.51 11.44 -1.90
CA HIS A 122 -12.23 11.62 -1.22
C HIS A 122 -11.40 12.65 -1.99
N ARG A 123 -10.51 13.35 -1.29
CA ARG A 123 -9.52 14.25 -1.92
C ARG A 123 -8.10 13.89 -1.53
N VAL A 124 -7.16 14.18 -2.43
CA VAL A 124 -5.72 14.06 -2.17
C VAL A 124 -5.28 15.16 -1.21
N CYS A 125 -4.78 14.77 -0.04
CA CYS A 125 -4.24 15.70 0.96
C CYS A 125 -3.02 16.45 0.42
N SER A 126 -3.00 17.77 0.57
CA SER A 126 -1.89 18.63 0.14
C SER A 126 -0.57 18.40 0.87
N SER A 127 -0.62 17.84 2.08
CA SER A 127 0.56 17.59 2.92
C SER A 127 1.11 16.18 2.73
N CYS A 128 0.34 15.14 3.08
CA CYS A 128 0.81 13.75 3.02
C CYS A 128 0.57 13.06 1.67
N LYS A 129 -0.10 13.72 0.71
CA LYS A 129 -0.45 13.16 -0.61
C LYS A 129 -1.30 11.87 -0.56
N MET A 130 -1.94 11.58 0.57
CA MET A 130 -2.85 10.44 0.70
C MET A 130 -4.30 10.86 0.50
N PHE A 131 -5.14 9.94 0.02
CA PHE A 131 -6.59 10.16 -0.03
C PHE A 131 -7.18 10.11 1.37
N ALA A 132 -7.84 11.20 1.78
CA ALA A 132 -8.58 11.26 3.03
C ALA A 132 -10.07 11.44 2.75
N GLY A 133 -10.92 10.74 3.51
CA GLY A 133 -12.38 10.87 3.41
C GLY A 133 -12.90 12.22 3.95
N PHE A 134 -12.10 12.88 4.79
CA PHE A 134 -12.37 14.23 5.27
C PHE A 134 -11.13 15.10 5.05
N VAL A 135 -11.23 16.04 4.13
CA VAL A 135 -10.28 17.14 4.01
C VAL A 135 -10.96 18.44 4.41
N ASN A 136 -10.22 19.32 5.06
CA ASN A 136 -10.70 20.66 5.40
C ASN A 136 -10.71 21.56 4.15
N ASN A 137 -11.22 22.79 4.30
CA ASN A 137 -11.23 23.79 3.23
C ASN A 137 -9.83 24.12 2.66
N ASN A 138 -8.77 23.78 3.39
CA ASN A 138 -7.39 24.02 2.99
C ASN A 138 -6.77 22.81 2.26
N GLY A 139 -7.56 21.77 1.97
CA GLY A 139 -7.10 20.58 1.26
C GLY A 139 -6.22 19.64 2.09
N MET A 140 -6.19 19.80 3.42
CA MET A 140 -5.43 18.94 4.32
C MET A 140 -6.35 17.93 5.00
N CYS A 141 -5.86 16.70 5.16
CA CYS A 141 -6.54 15.72 6.00
C CYS A 141 -6.47 16.11 7.48
N ILE A 142 -7.40 15.58 8.27
CA ILE A 142 -7.52 15.87 9.71
C ILE A 142 -6.20 15.59 10.44
N THR A 143 -5.56 14.45 10.14
CA THR A 143 -4.29 14.05 10.76
C THR A 143 -3.18 15.07 10.51
N CYS A 144 -2.97 15.49 9.26
CA CYS A 144 -1.93 16.48 8.94
C CYS A 144 -2.21 17.85 9.57
N LYS A 145 -3.50 18.20 9.73
CA LYS A 145 -3.88 19.45 10.40
C LYS A 145 -3.45 19.43 11.88
N ASP A 146 -3.72 18.34 12.57
CA ASP A 146 -3.45 18.21 14.01
C ASP A 146 -1.94 18.16 14.33
N ASP A 147 -1.12 17.67 13.39
CA ASP A 147 0.33 17.71 13.51
C ASP A 147 0.88 19.15 13.38
N THR A 148 0.31 19.96 12.50
CA THR A 148 0.68 21.39 12.39
C THR A 148 0.28 22.20 13.63
N THR A 149 -0.82 21.88 14.31
CA THR A 149 -1.27 22.63 15.49
C THR A 149 -0.46 22.28 16.74
N LYS A 150 -0.08 21.01 16.91
CA LYS A 150 0.85 20.59 18.00
C LYS A 150 2.24 21.19 17.85
N SER A 151 2.69 21.45 16.63
CA SER A 151 3.96 22.11 16.33
C SER A 151 3.96 23.61 16.69
N GLN A 152 2.80 24.26 16.73
CA GLN A 152 2.67 25.68 17.06
C GLN A 152 2.56 25.96 18.56
N THR A 153 2.02 25.03 19.36
CA THR A 153 1.95 25.18 20.82
C THR A 153 3.32 25.00 21.49
N TYR A 154 4.26 24.27 20.90
CA TYR A 154 5.62 24.13 21.44
C TYR A 154 6.50 25.37 21.24
N ARG A 155 6.09 26.34 20.38
CA ARG A 155 6.89 27.54 20.07
C ARG A 155 6.49 28.82 20.82
N ARG A 156 5.53 28.76 21.76
CA ARG A 156 5.12 29.91 22.60
C ARG A 156 5.44 29.73 24.09
N GLY A 157 6.50 28.99 24.40
CA GLY A 157 7.10 28.93 25.74
C GLY A 157 8.54 29.44 25.71
N SER A 158 8.73 30.71 26.06
CA SER A 158 10.03 31.35 26.24
C SER A 158 10.78 30.73 27.43
N GLY A 159 12.01 30.25 27.25
CA GLY A 159 12.88 29.91 28.38
C GLY A 159 14.05 28.99 28.07
N SER A 160 15.20 29.58 27.74
CA SER A 160 16.58 29.11 28.01
C SER A 160 16.81 27.62 28.33
N GLY A 161 17.48 26.90 27.41
CA GLY A 161 18.20 25.67 27.75
C GLY A 161 18.63 24.87 26.52
N ARG A 162 19.94 24.74 26.29
CA ARG A 162 20.47 23.68 25.41
C ARG A 162 20.11 22.33 26.06
N MET A 163 19.55 21.40 25.30
CA MET A 163 19.92 19.98 25.36
C MET A 163 19.39 19.24 24.13
N VAL A 164 20.31 18.46 23.58
CA VAL A 164 20.10 17.40 22.60
C VAL A 164 19.19 16.36 23.25
N HIS A 165 18.17 15.89 22.54
CA HIS A 165 17.71 14.52 22.70
C HIS A 165 17.20 14.00 21.37
N ASP A 166 17.86 12.93 20.93
CA ASP A 166 17.40 11.99 19.93
C ASP A 166 15.93 11.65 20.17
N VAL A 167 15.07 11.99 19.20
CA VAL A 167 13.80 11.31 19.08
C VAL A 167 14.09 10.07 18.25
N GLU A 168 14.52 9.05 18.98
CA GLU A 168 14.54 7.66 18.57
C GLU A 168 13.19 7.35 17.92
N PHE A 169 13.22 7.19 16.59
CA PHE A 169 12.07 6.74 15.82
C PHE A 169 11.95 5.24 16.06
N ASP A 170 11.51 4.87 17.26
CA ASP A 170 11.22 3.49 17.59
C ASP A 170 9.96 3.05 16.86
N CYS A 171 10.18 2.64 15.61
CA CYS A 171 9.28 1.75 14.91
C CYS A 171 9.42 0.37 15.58
N SER A 172 8.77 0.17 16.72
CA SER A 172 8.68 -1.13 17.38
C SER A 172 7.79 -2.06 16.56
N CYS A 173 8.38 -2.65 15.53
CA CYS A 173 7.79 -3.76 14.78
C CYS A 173 7.87 -5.03 15.63
N SER A 174 6.88 -5.25 16.49
CA SER A 174 6.68 -6.53 17.17
C SER A 174 5.33 -7.12 16.75
N ASN A 175 5.40 -8.22 15.99
CA ASN A 175 4.29 -9.09 15.55
C ASN A 175 3.50 -8.67 14.30
N GLY A 176 4.21 -8.30 13.22
CA GLY A 176 3.88 -8.82 11.89
C GLY A 176 2.56 -8.39 11.22
N THR A 177 1.89 -7.34 11.67
CA THR A 177 0.78 -6.72 10.93
C THR A 177 0.89 -5.19 11.00
N CYS A 178 1.30 -4.57 9.88
CA CYS A 178 1.13 -3.13 9.68
C CYS A 178 -0.19 -2.94 8.91
N SER A 179 -1.32 -3.08 9.61
CA SER A 179 -2.63 -2.73 9.07
C SER A 179 -2.93 -1.29 9.45
N ARG A 180 -2.91 -0.38 8.46
CA ARG A 180 -3.28 1.03 8.65
C ARG A 180 -4.73 1.31 8.28
N TYR A 181 -5.60 0.30 8.33
CA TYR A 181 -7.04 0.43 8.06
C TYR A 181 -7.83 -0.48 9.00
N ASP A 182 -7.83 -0.19 10.30
CA ASP A 182 -8.80 -0.74 11.24
C ASP A 182 -9.31 0.38 12.13
N ASN A 183 -10.42 1.01 11.71
CA ASN A 183 -11.34 1.74 12.58
C ASN A 183 -12.55 2.20 11.76
N LEU A 184 -13.45 1.28 11.41
CA LEU A 184 -14.84 1.55 11.07
C LEU A 184 -15.68 0.27 11.25
N GLU A 185 -15.73 -0.28 12.46
CA GLU A 185 -16.86 -1.10 12.88
C GLU A 185 -17.36 -0.55 14.22
N GLY A 186 -18.47 0.18 14.14
CA GLY A 186 -19.21 0.65 15.29
C GLY A 186 -20.05 -0.47 15.88
N CYS A 187 -20.03 -0.54 17.20
CA CYS A 187 -20.96 -1.28 18.03
C CYS A 187 -22.41 -0.97 17.66
N HIS A 188 -23.19 -2.00 17.38
CA HIS A 188 -24.63 -1.99 17.64
C HIS A 188 -25.01 -3.34 18.26
N GLY A 189 -25.39 -3.27 19.55
CA GLY A 189 -26.26 -4.27 20.16
C GLY A 189 -27.72 -3.97 19.84
#